data_AF-A0A6A4VE37-F1
#
_entry.id   AF-A0A6A4VE37-F1
#
_cell.length_a   1.000
_cell.length_b   1.000
_cell.length_c   1.000
_cell.angle_alpha   90.00
_cell.angle_beta   90.00
_cell.angle_gamma   90.00
#
_symmetry.space_group_name_H-M   'P 1'
#
loop_
_entity.id
_entity.type
_entity.pdbx_description
1 polymer ?
#
loop_
_entity_poly.entity_id
_entity_poly.type
_entity_poly.pdbx_seq_one_letter_code
_entity_poly.pdbx_strand_id
1 'polypeptide(L)'
;MKRLHDKVNIVPVIAKADTMTPEEITRFKRQILNEIAQHKIRIYEFPDCDDEEEAKAHKALRERVPFAVVGANTVVEVDGKKVRGRRYPWGVVQIESMEHSDFIPLRNMLVKCVSGFIIRTHMMDLRDVTSSVHYENYRCRKLAGVGTDGKPAKIVNKNPLAQMEEEKRDHELKMKKMEAEMEQVFEMKVKEKRNKLKESEEDLQRREEQMLAPLEEQRRELEERRAAFRRERDDWERLNGVTVAELRRRELESHSKETVDGKKKKKGLF
;
A
#
# COMPACT_ATOMS: atom_id res chain seq x y z
N MET A 1 18.35 -4.27 31.01
CA MET A 1 18.26 -5.02 29.73
C MET A 1 17.41 -4.31 28.66
N LYS A 2 16.21 -3.77 28.98
CA LYS A 2 15.35 -3.04 28.00
C LYS A 2 16.02 -1.94 27.16
N ARG A 3 17.01 -1.21 27.67
CA ARG A 3 17.70 -0.18 26.86
C ARG A 3 18.82 -0.72 25.97
N LEU A 4 19.24 -1.96 26.20
CA LEU A 4 20.41 -2.58 25.58
C LEU A 4 20.03 -3.65 24.55
N HIS A 5 18.88 -4.31 24.69
CA HIS A 5 18.48 -5.42 23.83
C HIS A 5 18.39 -5.09 22.33
N ASP A 6 18.23 -3.81 21.99
CA ASP A 6 18.25 -3.32 20.60
C ASP A 6 19.65 -3.09 20.03
N LYS A 7 20.66 -2.96 20.90
CA LYS A 7 22.00 -2.48 20.57
C LYS A 7 23.06 -3.56 20.61
N VAL A 8 22.88 -4.57 21.44
CA VAL A 8 23.87 -5.62 21.69
C VAL A 8 23.18 -6.96 21.91
N ASN A 9 23.91 -8.02 21.58
CA ASN A 9 23.51 -9.39 21.93
C ASN A 9 23.57 -9.58 23.45
N ILE A 10 22.46 -10.00 24.05
CA ILE A 10 22.36 -10.23 25.49
C ILE A 10 22.34 -11.72 25.77
N VAL A 11 23.35 -12.21 26.50
CA VAL A 11 23.38 -13.57 27.06
C VAL A 11 23.14 -13.46 28.57
N PRO A 12 21.97 -13.90 29.09
CA PRO A 12 21.68 -13.77 30.50
C PRO A 12 22.42 -14.84 31.32
N VAL A 13 22.99 -14.41 32.44
CA VAL A 13 23.82 -15.23 33.33
C VAL A 13 23.40 -14.97 34.78
N ILE A 14 23.24 -16.04 35.55
CA ILE A 14 23.07 -16.01 37.00
C ILE A 14 24.46 -16.08 37.63
N ALA A 15 24.90 -14.97 38.21
CA ALA A 15 26.19 -14.89 38.87
C ALA A 15 26.14 -15.51 40.29
N LYS A 16 27.28 -16.02 40.76
CA LYS A 16 27.42 -16.61 42.10
C LYS A 16 26.37 -17.68 42.38
N ALA A 17 26.18 -18.58 41.42
CA ALA A 17 25.19 -19.65 41.51
C ALA A 17 25.41 -20.58 42.72
N ASP A 18 26.63 -20.62 43.27
CA ASP A 18 26.99 -21.35 44.49
C ASP A 18 26.33 -20.82 45.78
N THR A 19 25.57 -19.72 45.70
CA THR A 19 24.80 -19.17 46.82
C THR A 19 23.36 -19.68 46.89
N MET A 20 22.93 -20.46 45.90
CA MET A 20 21.57 -21.00 45.79
C MET A 20 21.62 -22.52 45.65
N THR A 21 20.56 -23.20 46.08
CA THR A 21 20.43 -24.64 45.85
C THR A 21 20.01 -24.93 44.39
N PRO A 22 20.21 -26.15 43.87
CA PRO A 22 19.78 -26.52 42.52
C PRO A 22 18.28 -26.31 42.27
N GLU A 23 17.45 -26.52 43.28
CA GLU A 23 15.99 -26.29 43.22
C GLU A 23 15.66 -24.81 43.09
N GLU A 24 16.33 -23.96 43.88
CA GLU A 24 16.20 -22.51 43.83
C GLU A 24 16.66 -21.96 42.48
N ILE A 25 17.79 -22.43 41.96
CA ILE A 25 18.30 -22.07 40.63
C ILE A 25 17.26 -22.39 39.57
N THR A 26 16.66 -23.58 39.61
CA THR A 26 15.65 -24.00 38.63
C THR A 26 14.42 -23.10 38.66
N ARG A 27 13.93 -22.77 39.86
CA ARG A 27 12.83 -21.82 40.04
C ARG A 27 13.20 -20.42 39.53
N PHE A 28 14.41 -19.96 39.84
CA PHE A 28 14.90 -18.64 39.47
C PHE A 28 15.11 -18.50 37.96
N LYS A 29 15.64 -19.54 37.29
CA LYS A 29 15.75 -19.60 35.82
C LYS A 29 14.38 -19.38 35.17
N ARG A 30 13.34 -20.09 35.65
CA ARG A 30 11.96 -19.95 35.13
C ARG A 30 11.41 -18.55 35.35
N GLN A 31 11.62 -17.98 36.54
CA GLN A 31 11.17 -16.62 36.84
C GLN A 31 11.84 -15.59 35.92
N ILE A 32 13.16 -15.66 35.73
CA ILE A 32 13.90 -14.76 34.84
C ILE A 32 13.37 -14.86 33.41
N LEU A 33 13.17 -16.06 32.88
CA LEU A 33 12.65 -16.26 31.53
C LEU A 33 11.24 -15.68 31.37
N ASN A 34 10.37 -15.86 32.35
CA ASN A 34 9.04 -15.27 32.36
C ASN A 34 9.10 -13.74 32.36
N GLU A 35 9.97 -13.14 33.17
CA GLU A 35 10.15 -11.69 33.22
C GLU A 35 10.72 -11.15 31.90
N ILE A 36 11.70 -11.82 31.29
CA ILE A 36 12.27 -11.47 29.98
C ILE A 36 11.15 -11.45 28.91
N ALA A 37 10.31 -12.48 28.88
CA ALA A 37 9.20 -12.60 27.94
C ALA A 37 8.13 -11.51 28.18
N GLN A 38 7.71 -11.28 29.43
CA GLN A 38 6.74 -10.24 29.79
C GLN A 38 7.21 -8.84 29.38
N HIS A 39 8.51 -8.57 29.54
CA HIS A 39 9.10 -7.28 29.23
C HIS A 39 9.53 -7.15 27.76
N LYS A 40 9.26 -8.17 26.92
CA LYS A 40 9.62 -8.27 25.50
C LYS A 40 11.10 -7.97 25.25
N ILE A 41 11.97 -8.47 26.12
CA ILE A 41 13.41 -8.26 26.01
C ILE A 41 13.97 -9.30 25.05
N ARG A 42 14.58 -8.84 23.95
CA ARG A 42 15.30 -9.70 23.01
C ARG A 42 16.62 -10.16 23.63
N ILE A 43 16.77 -11.47 23.79
CA ILE A 43 18.03 -12.11 24.17
C ILE A 43 18.63 -12.77 22.94
N TYR A 44 19.92 -13.09 23.00
CA TYR A 44 20.56 -13.85 21.93
C TYR A 44 19.93 -15.25 21.87
N GLU A 45 19.42 -15.59 20.69
CA GLU A 45 18.90 -16.91 20.36
C GLU A 45 19.92 -17.59 19.46
N PHE A 46 20.20 -18.86 19.74
CA PHE A 46 21.10 -19.63 18.90
C PHE A 46 20.49 -19.78 17.50
N PRO A 47 21.26 -19.67 16.41
CA PRO A 47 20.76 -19.94 15.07
C PRO A 47 20.31 -21.40 14.95
N ASP A 48 19.34 -21.66 14.07
CA ASP A 48 18.96 -23.01 13.71
C ASP A 48 19.98 -23.55 12.69
N CYS A 49 20.52 -24.74 12.97
CA CYS A 49 21.46 -25.44 12.08
C CYS A 49 20.75 -26.58 11.36
N ASP A 50 21.13 -26.82 10.10
CA ASP A 50 20.57 -27.90 9.28
C ASP A 50 21.04 -29.30 9.72
N ASP A 51 22.16 -29.38 10.46
CA ASP A 51 22.67 -30.63 11.03
C ASP A 51 21.91 -31.05 12.30
N GLU A 52 21.32 -32.26 12.30
CA GLU A 52 20.53 -32.76 13.43
C GLU A 52 21.32 -32.88 14.74
N GLU A 53 22.61 -33.26 14.67
CA GLU A 53 23.46 -33.36 15.86
C GLU A 53 23.75 -31.98 16.48
N GLU A 54 23.98 -30.97 15.64
CA GLU A 54 24.20 -29.59 16.08
C GLU A 54 22.92 -28.97 16.65
N ALA A 55 21.78 -29.20 15.98
CA ALA A 55 20.47 -28.76 16.46
C ALA A 55 20.15 -29.31 17.86
N LYS A 56 20.50 -30.58 18.12
CA LYS A 56 20.34 -31.19 19.45
C LYS A 56 21.25 -30.53 20.51
N ALA A 57 22.49 -30.22 20.14
CA ALA A 57 23.41 -29.50 21.03
C ALA A 57 22.92 -28.07 21.33
N HIS A 58 22.42 -27.34 20.32
CA HIS A 58 21.84 -26.00 20.50
C HIS A 58 20.60 -26.03 21.39
N LYS A 59 19.73 -27.04 21.23
CA LYS A 59 18.57 -27.22 22.11
C LYS A 59 18.98 -27.41 23.57
N ALA A 60 19.96 -28.27 23.83
CA ALA A 60 20.48 -28.49 25.19
C ALA A 60 21.13 -27.22 25.78
N LEU A 61 21.75 -26.38 24.96
CA LEU A 61 22.27 -25.07 25.37
C LEU A 61 21.16 -24.06 25.65
N ARG A 62 20.11 -23.99 24.80
CA ARG A 62 18.94 -23.13 24.99
C ARG A 62 18.23 -23.41 26.32
N GLU A 63 18.07 -24.68 26.67
CA GLU A 63 17.45 -25.11 27.94
C GLU A 63 18.26 -24.70 29.18
N ARG A 64 19.57 -24.46 29.04
CA ARG A 64 20.44 -24.03 30.14
C ARG A 64 20.42 -22.52 30.38
N VAL A 65 19.93 -21.73 29.44
CA VAL A 65 19.82 -20.27 29.56
C VAL A 65 18.69 -19.91 30.54
N PRO A 66 18.91 -19.02 31.53
CA PRO A 66 20.16 -18.31 31.84
C PRO A 66 21.21 -19.17 32.54
N PHE A 67 22.48 -19.03 32.14
CA PHE A 67 23.58 -19.86 32.63
C PHE A 67 23.87 -19.58 34.11
N ALA A 68 23.85 -20.61 34.96
CA ALA A 68 24.18 -20.48 36.37
C ALA A 68 25.68 -20.70 36.59
N VAL A 69 26.44 -19.62 36.78
CA VAL A 69 27.90 -19.67 36.78
C VAL A 69 28.51 -19.29 38.13
N VAL A 70 29.61 -19.97 38.42
CA VAL A 70 30.51 -19.68 39.54
C VAL A 70 31.87 -19.29 38.97
N GLY A 71 32.39 -18.14 39.41
CA GLY A 71 33.73 -17.68 39.04
C GLY A 71 34.70 -17.82 40.22
N ALA A 72 35.93 -18.27 39.95
CA ALA A 72 37.04 -18.16 40.88
C ALA A 72 38.37 -18.05 40.12
N ASN A 73 39.29 -17.29 40.71
CA ASN A 73 40.67 -17.15 40.23
C ASN A 73 41.63 -18.07 40.99
N THR A 74 41.16 -18.71 42.07
CA THR A 74 41.95 -19.59 42.93
C THR A 74 42.00 -21.01 42.38
N VAL A 75 43.18 -21.61 42.45
CA VAL A 75 43.40 -23.02 42.12
C VAL A 75 43.42 -23.80 43.43
N VAL A 76 42.58 -24.83 43.50
CA VAL A 76 42.43 -25.73 44.65
C VAL A 76 42.75 -27.15 44.20
N GLU A 77 43.41 -27.89 45.07
CA GLU A 77 43.73 -29.30 44.82
C GLU A 77 42.59 -30.17 45.34
N VAL A 78 41.99 -30.95 44.44
CA VAL A 78 40.93 -31.93 44.73
C VAL A 78 41.33 -33.22 44.04
N ASP A 79 41.40 -34.33 44.78
CA ASP A 79 41.79 -35.65 44.27
C ASP A 79 43.12 -35.67 43.49
N GLY A 80 44.11 -34.90 43.97
CA GLY A 80 45.44 -34.76 43.35
C GLY A 80 45.46 -33.96 42.05
N LYS A 81 44.32 -33.41 41.61
CA LYS A 81 44.21 -32.52 40.45
C LYS A 81 44.05 -31.07 40.89
N LYS A 82 44.84 -30.20 40.27
CA LYS A 82 44.74 -28.75 40.44
C LYS A 82 43.59 -28.22 39.58
N VAL A 83 42.45 -27.93 40.21
CA VAL A 83 41.25 -27.41 39.54
C VAL A 83 40.95 -25.99 40.00
N ARG A 84 40.31 -25.18 39.15
CA ARG A 84 39.85 -23.84 39.55
C ARG A 84 38.56 -23.98 40.34
N GLY A 85 38.52 -23.37 41.53
CA GLY A 85 37.40 -23.56 42.43
C GLY A 85 37.41 -22.64 43.65
N ARG A 86 36.28 -22.61 44.36
CA ARG A 86 36.11 -21.87 45.62
C ARG A 86 36.12 -22.87 46.77
N ARG A 87 36.92 -22.63 47.80
CA ARG A 87 36.94 -23.45 49.03
C ARG A 87 36.09 -22.79 50.09
N TYR A 88 35.17 -23.56 50.65
CA TYR A 88 34.34 -23.23 51.80
C TYR A 88 34.65 -24.20 52.95
N PRO A 89 34.27 -23.86 54.21
CA PRO A 89 34.42 -24.78 55.34
C PRO A 89 33.68 -26.11 55.14
N TRP A 90 32.58 -26.11 54.39
CA TRP A 90 31.74 -27.28 54.11
C TRP A 90 32.08 -28.01 52.81
N GLY A 91 33.05 -27.54 52.01
CA GLY A 91 33.40 -28.21 50.76
C GLY A 91 34.09 -27.32 49.73
N VAL A 92 34.38 -27.90 48.56
CA VAL A 92 35.05 -27.20 47.46
C VAL A 92 34.14 -27.19 46.24
N VAL A 93 33.82 -26.00 45.75
CA VAL A 93 33.05 -25.82 44.51
C VAL A 93 34.01 -25.81 43.33
N GLN A 94 33.95 -26.86 42.52
CA GLN A 94 34.73 -26.98 41.29
C GLN A 94 34.02 -26.26 40.13
N ILE A 95 34.66 -25.29 39.50
CA ILE A 95 34.04 -24.49 38.41
C ILE A 95 33.92 -25.29 37.12
N GLU A 96 34.87 -26.19 36.88
CA GLU A 96 34.91 -27.03 35.68
C GLU A 96 34.10 -28.33 35.84
N SER A 97 33.28 -28.46 36.88
CA SER A 97 32.29 -29.53 36.97
C SER A 97 30.94 -29.04 36.44
N MET A 98 30.32 -29.80 35.52
CA MET A 98 28.96 -29.51 35.04
C MET A 98 27.89 -29.70 36.13
N GLU A 99 28.21 -30.40 37.22
CA GLU A 99 27.29 -30.61 38.34
C GLU A 99 27.19 -29.36 39.24
N HIS A 100 28.27 -28.58 39.31
CA HIS A 100 28.35 -27.40 40.18
C HIS A 100 28.11 -26.07 39.45
N SER A 101 28.33 -26.01 38.14
CA SER A 101 28.30 -24.76 37.39
C SER A 101 28.09 -24.97 35.89
N ASP A 102 27.27 -24.11 35.28
CA ASP A 102 27.10 -24.02 33.82
C ASP A 102 28.28 -23.27 33.14
N PHE A 103 29.42 -23.13 33.81
CA PHE A 103 30.60 -22.46 33.26
C PHE A 103 31.14 -23.14 32.00
N ILE A 104 31.14 -24.49 31.95
CA ILE A 104 31.60 -25.20 30.74
C ILE A 104 30.69 -24.89 29.55
N PRO A 105 29.35 -25.06 29.63
CA PRO A 105 28.43 -24.64 28.58
C PRO A 105 28.63 -23.18 28.13
N LEU A 106 28.74 -22.24 29.08
CA LEU A 106 28.95 -20.83 28.76
C LEU A 106 30.29 -20.60 28.04
N ARG A 107 31.37 -21.23 28.52
CA ARG A 107 32.69 -21.17 27.87
C ARG A 107 32.66 -21.81 26.50
N ASN A 108 31.95 -22.91 26.31
CA ASN A 108 31.82 -23.56 25.00
C ASN A 108 31.05 -22.68 24.02
N MET A 109 30.02 -21.98 24.49
CA MET A 109 29.27 -21.01 23.70
C MET A 109 30.13 -19.80 23.29
N LEU A 110 30.98 -19.29 24.20
CA LEU A 110 31.77 -18.07 23.97
C LEU A 110 33.18 -18.30 23.39
N VAL A 111 33.86 -19.38 23.76
CA VAL A 111 35.33 -19.52 23.63
C VAL A 111 35.78 -20.89 23.15
N LYS A 112 35.14 -21.99 23.56
CA LYS A 112 35.79 -23.30 23.53
C LYS A 112 35.71 -23.99 22.18
N CYS A 113 36.88 -24.06 21.53
CA CYS A 113 37.22 -25.02 20.48
C CYS A 113 37.34 -26.45 20.99
N VAL A 114 36.28 -27.25 20.91
CA VAL A 114 36.39 -28.70 21.04
C VAL A 114 35.61 -29.32 19.88
N SER A 115 36.34 -29.89 18.92
CA SER A 115 35.90 -30.29 17.57
C SER A 115 35.71 -29.09 16.62
N GLY A 116 36.62 -28.93 15.67
CA GLY A 116 36.83 -27.72 14.84
C GLY A 116 35.70 -27.25 13.89
N PHE A 117 34.46 -27.70 14.08
CA PHE A 117 33.32 -27.34 13.22
C PHE A 117 32.38 -26.28 13.85
N ILE A 118 32.09 -26.38 15.16
CA ILE A 118 31.02 -25.60 15.83
C ILE A 118 31.46 -24.18 16.29
N ILE A 119 32.75 -23.84 16.24
CA ILE A 119 33.25 -22.57 16.83
C ILE A 119 33.33 -21.43 15.82
N ARG A 120 33.41 -21.75 14.53
CA ARG A 120 33.20 -20.73 13.50
C ARG A 120 31.76 -20.21 13.57
N THR A 121 30.76 -20.99 14.00
CA THR A 121 29.36 -20.55 13.88
C THR A 121 28.95 -19.53 14.94
N HIS A 122 29.10 -19.77 16.25
CA HIS A 122 28.49 -18.85 17.25
C HIS A 122 29.15 -17.48 17.41
N MET A 123 30.49 -17.39 17.40
CA MET A 123 31.16 -16.08 17.48
C MET A 123 31.04 -15.30 16.16
N MET A 124 31.02 -15.99 15.01
CA MET A 124 30.70 -15.32 13.75
C MET A 124 29.24 -14.89 13.72
N ASP A 125 28.30 -15.71 14.18
CA ASP A 125 26.88 -15.37 14.26
C ASP A 125 26.65 -14.15 15.16
N LEU A 126 27.22 -14.12 16.37
CA LEU A 126 27.17 -12.94 17.24
C LEU A 126 27.69 -11.69 16.53
N ARG A 127 28.78 -11.79 15.77
CA ARG A 127 29.34 -10.68 14.97
C ARG A 127 28.39 -10.30 13.83
N ASP A 128 27.86 -11.28 13.13
CA ASP A 128 27.04 -11.08 11.93
C ASP A 128 25.67 -10.50 12.31
N VAL A 129 25.05 -10.94 13.41
CA VAL A 129 23.86 -10.33 14.03
C VAL A 129 24.16 -8.90 14.50
N THR A 130 25.33 -8.68 15.10
CA THR A 130 25.74 -7.32 15.50
C THR A 130 25.86 -6.39 14.29
N SER A 131 26.42 -6.87 13.18
CA SER A 131 26.56 -6.10 11.95
C SER A 131 25.22 -5.86 11.25
N SER A 132 24.50 -6.94 10.94
CA SER A 132 23.29 -6.92 10.12
C SER A 132 22.05 -6.40 10.85
N VAL A 133 21.94 -6.60 12.16
CA VAL A 133 20.76 -6.20 12.94
C VAL A 133 21.10 -4.98 13.79
N HIS A 134 22.04 -5.07 14.72
CA HIS A 134 22.25 -4.00 15.70
C HIS A 134 22.86 -2.74 15.07
N TYR A 135 23.91 -2.90 14.26
CA TYR A 135 24.58 -1.80 13.60
C TYR A 135 23.70 -1.19 12.50
N GLU A 136 23.06 -2.00 11.65
CA GLU A 136 22.13 -1.45 10.64
C GLU A 136 20.93 -0.74 11.28
N ASN A 137 20.35 -1.24 12.37
CA ASN A 137 19.32 -0.50 13.10
C ASN A 137 19.84 0.85 13.63
N TYR A 138 21.06 0.89 14.15
CA TYR A 138 21.70 2.13 14.57
C TYR A 138 21.97 3.06 13.38
N ARG A 139 22.48 2.54 12.27
CA ARG A 139 22.78 3.26 11.04
C ARG A 139 21.51 3.86 10.46
N CYS A 140 20.44 3.09 10.31
CA CYS A 140 19.13 3.57 9.88
C CYS A 140 18.61 4.67 10.80
N ARG A 141 18.68 4.52 12.13
CA ARG A 141 18.24 5.57 13.08
C ARG A 141 19.10 6.84 12.97
N LYS A 142 20.41 6.71 12.74
CA LYS A 142 21.32 7.86 12.60
C LYS A 142 21.18 8.57 11.26
N LEU A 143 21.06 7.82 10.17
CA LEU A 143 20.84 8.36 8.83
C LEU A 143 19.42 8.91 8.66
N ALA A 144 18.41 8.32 9.29
CA ALA A 144 17.06 8.90 9.32
C ALA A 144 17.01 10.26 10.04
N GLY A 145 17.91 10.49 11.01
CA GLY A 145 18.11 11.80 11.64
C GLY A 145 19.00 12.77 10.82
N VAL A 146 19.57 12.31 9.71
CA VAL A 146 20.30 13.14 8.74
C VAL A 146 19.44 13.14 7.48
N GLY A 147 18.40 13.99 7.49
CA GLY A 147 17.65 14.29 6.27
C GLY A 147 18.60 14.73 5.16
N THR A 148 18.16 14.55 3.92
CA THR A 148 18.86 14.78 2.63
C THR A 148 19.53 16.15 2.45
N ASP A 149 19.46 17.03 3.44
CA ASP A 149 19.94 18.42 3.40
C ASP A 149 21.10 18.71 4.38
N GLY A 150 21.70 17.68 5.00
CA GLY A 150 22.93 17.84 5.79
C GLY A 150 22.79 18.67 7.09
N LYS A 151 21.56 18.97 7.53
CA LYS A 151 21.30 19.64 8.82
C LYS A 151 21.03 18.59 9.90
N PRO A 152 21.67 18.67 11.08
CA PRO A 152 21.45 17.71 12.15
C PRO A 152 20.01 17.84 12.66
N ALA A 153 19.19 16.81 12.46
CA ALA A 153 17.90 16.75 13.13
C ALA A 153 18.19 16.65 14.64
N LYS A 154 17.82 17.71 15.37
CA LYS A 154 17.84 17.69 16.83
C LYS A 154 17.06 16.46 17.29
N ILE A 155 17.74 15.55 17.98
CA ILE A 155 17.08 14.49 18.74
C ILE A 155 16.36 15.19 19.88
N VAL A 156 15.10 15.57 19.64
CA VAL A 156 14.26 16.16 20.67
C VAL A 156 13.70 15.00 21.48
N ASN A 157 14.17 14.88 22.73
CA ASN A 157 13.49 14.14 23.79
C ASN A 157 12.09 14.76 23.96
N LYS A 158 11.10 14.24 23.24
CA LYS A 158 9.68 14.51 23.49
C LYS A 158 8.94 13.18 23.49
N ASN A 159 7.98 13.07 24.41
CA ASN A 159 7.17 11.89 24.63
C ASN A 159 6.68 11.27 23.30
N PRO A 160 6.67 9.92 23.17
CA PRO A 160 6.25 9.23 21.94
C PRO A 160 4.85 9.62 21.45
N LEU A 161 3.98 10.10 22.35
CA LEU A 161 2.66 10.61 22.01
C LEU A 161 2.69 11.94 21.24
N ALA A 162 3.66 12.82 21.55
CA ALA A 162 3.80 14.11 20.89
C ALA A 162 4.39 13.99 19.47
N GLN A 163 5.27 13.00 19.24
CA GLN A 163 5.75 12.68 17.88
C GLN A 163 4.64 12.15 17.00
N MET A 164 3.78 11.27 17.52
CA MET A 164 2.65 10.74 16.76
C MET A 164 1.60 11.81 16.45
N GLU A 165 1.40 12.78 17.35
CA GLU A 165 0.50 13.92 17.12
C GLU A 165 1.10 14.94 16.13
N GLU A 166 2.41 15.19 16.19
CA GLU A 166 3.12 16.09 15.27
C GLU A 166 3.20 15.47 13.87
N GLU A 167 3.49 14.17 13.75
CA GLU A 167 3.43 13.44 12.48
C GLU A 167 2.01 13.38 11.92
N LYS A 168 0.99 13.21 12.79
CA LYS A 168 -0.42 13.26 12.36
C LYS A 168 -0.78 14.64 11.84
N ARG A 169 -0.36 15.73 12.50
CA ARG A 169 -0.57 17.10 12.00
C ARG A 169 0.16 17.36 10.69
N ASP A 170 1.40 16.90 10.56
CA ASP A 170 2.18 17.06 9.33
C ASP A 170 1.57 16.26 8.17
N HIS A 171 1.03 15.07 8.45
CA HIS A 171 0.29 14.28 7.47
C HIS A 171 -1.04 14.96 7.11
N GLU A 172 -1.81 15.44 8.08
CA GLU A 172 -3.05 16.20 7.86
C GLU A 172 -2.80 17.46 7.03
N LEU A 173 -1.70 18.18 7.28
CA LEU A 173 -1.29 19.35 6.48
C LEU A 173 -0.91 18.97 5.04
N LYS A 174 -0.20 17.85 4.86
CA LYS A 174 0.12 17.32 3.52
C LYS A 174 -1.13 16.86 2.78
N MET A 175 -2.03 16.17 3.45
CA MET A 175 -3.31 15.73 2.88
C MET A 175 -4.17 16.92 2.47
N LYS A 176 -4.24 17.96 3.32
CA LYS A 176 -4.97 19.19 3.01
C LYS A 176 -4.34 19.97 1.84
N LYS A 177 -3.01 19.98 1.73
CA LYS A 177 -2.32 20.59 0.59
C LYS A 177 -2.58 19.81 -0.70
N MET A 178 -2.52 18.48 -0.63
CA MET A 178 -2.81 17.61 -1.77
C MET A 178 -4.27 17.69 -2.20
N GLU A 179 -5.20 17.83 -1.26
CA GLU A 179 -6.62 18.09 -1.53
C GLU A 179 -6.82 19.43 -2.23
N ALA A 180 -6.18 20.51 -1.75
CA ALA A 180 -6.24 21.81 -2.40
C ALA A 180 -5.64 21.81 -3.82
N GLU A 181 -4.52 21.10 -4.03
CA GLU A 181 -3.94 20.92 -5.37
C GLU A 181 -4.86 20.10 -6.28
N MET A 182 -5.49 19.04 -5.76
CA MET A 182 -6.43 18.22 -6.52
C MET A 182 -7.71 18.98 -6.87
N GLU A 183 -8.21 19.80 -5.95
CA GLU A 183 -9.37 20.68 -6.15
C GLU A 183 -9.07 21.76 -7.21
N GLN A 184 -7.90 22.37 -7.19
CA GLN A 184 -7.46 23.31 -8.24
C GLN A 184 -7.36 22.64 -9.62
N VAL A 185 -6.78 21.44 -9.69
CA VAL A 185 -6.70 20.68 -10.94
C VAL A 185 -8.10 20.29 -11.43
N PHE A 186 -8.99 19.93 -10.51
CA PHE A 186 -10.39 19.61 -10.82
C PHE A 186 -11.13 20.84 -11.35
N GLU A 187 -11.04 21.98 -10.67
CA GLU A 187 -11.66 23.23 -11.09
C GLU A 187 -11.16 23.68 -12.46
N MET A 188 -9.84 23.58 -12.71
CA MET A 188 -9.25 23.88 -14.02
C MET A 188 -9.80 22.95 -15.12
N LYS A 189 -9.89 21.63 -14.85
CA LYS A 189 -10.47 20.66 -15.80
C LYS A 189 -11.97 20.88 -16.03
N VAL A 190 -12.73 21.23 -14.98
CA VAL A 190 -14.17 21.53 -15.10
C VAL A 190 -14.36 22.78 -15.96
N LYS A 191 -13.55 23.82 -15.75
CA LYS A 191 -13.58 25.04 -16.55
C LYS A 191 -13.22 24.77 -18.01
N GLU A 192 -12.18 23.97 -18.26
CA GLU A 192 -11.80 23.57 -19.62
C GLU A 192 -12.90 22.78 -20.32
N LYS A 193 -13.52 21.80 -19.63
CA LYS A 193 -14.63 21.02 -20.18
C LYS A 193 -15.86 21.87 -20.45
N ARG A 194 -16.20 22.80 -19.55
CA ARG A 194 -17.32 23.72 -19.73
C ARG A 194 -17.10 24.67 -20.92
N ASN A 195 -15.88 25.17 -21.11
CA ASN A 195 -15.54 25.98 -22.27
C ASN A 195 -15.63 25.18 -23.58
N LYS A 196 -15.11 23.94 -23.60
CA LYS A 196 -15.25 23.04 -24.76
C LYS A 196 -16.70 22.72 -25.08
N LEU A 197 -17.54 22.55 -24.06
CA LEU A 197 -18.98 22.33 -24.26
C LEU A 197 -19.62 23.55 -24.91
N LYS A 198 -19.30 24.74 -24.40
CA LYS A 198 -19.79 26.02 -24.93
C LYS A 198 -19.36 26.24 -26.39
N GLU A 199 -18.09 26.00 -26.73
CA GLU A 199 -17.61 26.07 -28.11
C GLU A 199 -18.34 25.07 -29.01
N SER A 200 -18.58 23.85 -28.52
CA SER A 200 -19.33 22.83 -29.26
C SER A 200 -20.81 23.21 -29.46
N GLU A 201 -21.44 23.85 -28.48
CA GLU A 201 -22.82 24.37 -28.58
C GLU A 201 -22.89 25.51 -29.61
N GLU A 202 -21.95 26.45 -29.58
CA GLU A 202 -21.87 27.57 -30.53
C GLU A 202 -21.59 27.08 -31.97
N ASP A 203 -20.78 26.04 -32.14
CA ASP A 203 -20.54 25.41 -33.45
C ASP A 203 -21.78 24.67 -33.97
N LEU A 204 -22.54 23.99 -33.09
CA LEU A 204 -23.82 23.36 -33.43
C LEU A 204 -24.86 24.39 -33.85
N GLN A 205 -24.99 25.49 -33.11
CA GLN A 205 -25.89 26.59 -33.46
C GLN A 205 -25.53 27.21 -34.81
N ARG A 206 -24.25 27.45 -35.07
CA ARG A 206 -23.80 27.94 -36.39
C ARG A 206 -24.15 26.98 -37.52
N ARG A 207 -24.07 25.67 -37.31
CA ARG A 207 -24.50 24.66 -38.31
C ARG A 207 -26.01 24.66 -38.50
N GLU A 208 -26.78 24.81 -37.44
CA GLU A 208 -28.25 24.92 -37.51
C GLU A 208 -28.66 26.16 -38.31
N GLU A 209 -28.07 27.33 -38.01
CA GLU A 209 -28.32 28.56 -38.75
C GLU A 209 -27.95 28.45 -40.24
N GLN A 210 -26.79 27.85 -40.54
CA GLN A 210 -26.37 27.59 -41.93
C GLN A 210 -27.32 26.67 -42.69
N MET A 211 -27.96 25.72 -42.01
CA MET A 211 -28.95 24.82 -42.60
C MET A 211 -30.34 25.45 -42.71
N LEU A 212 -30.74 26.25 -41.72
CA LEU A 212 -32.05 26.91 -41.67
C LEU A 212 -32.17 28.04 -42.68
N ALA A 213 -31.15 28.88 -42.84
CA ALA A 213 -31.18 30.03 -43.76
C ALA A 213 -31.60 29.67 -45.21
N PRO A 214 -31.00 28.67 -45.88
CA PRO A 214 -31.41 28.30 -47.23
C PRO A 214 -32.80 27.64 -47.27
N LEU A 215 -33.18 26.90 -46.21
CA LEU A 215 -34.53 26.32 -46.11
C LEU A 215 -35.61 27.39 -45.94
N GLU A 216 -35.33 28.44 -45.18
CA GLU A 216 -36.22 29.60 -45.03
C GLU A 216 -36.33 30.41 -46.32
N GLU A 217 -35.21 30.60 -47.03
CA GLU A 217 -35.21 31.25 -48.35
C GLU A 217 -36.03 30.45 -49.37
N GLN A 218 -35.84 29.13 -49.43
CA GLN A 218 -36.65 28.24 -50.26
C GLN A 218 -38.13 28.30 -49.88
N ARG A 219 -38.45 28.37 -48.57
CA ARG A 219 -39.82 28.50 -48.10
C ARG A 219 -40.44 29.82 -48.56
N ARG A 220 -39.70 30.94 -48.46
CA ARG A 220 -40.15 32.26 -48.90
C ARG A 220 -40.36 32.30 -50.41
N GLU A 221 -39.43 31.76 -51.19
CA GLU A 221 -39.55 31.69 -52.65
C GLU A 221 -40.76 30.84 -53.06
N LEU A 222 -41.00 29.69 -52.40
CA LEU A 222 -42.19 28.87 -52.62
C LEU A 222 -43.49 29.59 -52.21
N GLU A 223 -43.49 30.34 -51.11
CA GLU A 223 -44.64 31.14 -50.67
C GLU A 223 -44.96 32.27 -51.65
N GLU A 224 -43.95 32.99 -52.14
CA GLU A 224 -44.08 34.04 -53.15
C GLU A 224 -44.56 33.47 -54.49
N ARG A 225 -43.97 32.36 -54.95
CA ARG A 225 -44.40 31.68 -56.17
C ARG A 225 -45.84 31.17 -56.08
N ARG A 226 -46.24 30.64 -54.91
CA ARG A 226 -47.64 30.27 -54.63
C ARG A 226 -48.57 31.49 -54.57
N ALA A 227 -48.10 32.63 -54.06
CA ALA A 227 -48.89 33.86 -54.02
C ALA A 227 -49.05 34.47 -55.42
N ALA A 228 -47.99 34.49 -56.22
CA ALA A 228 -48.00 34.92 -57.62
C ALA A 228 -48.93 34.03 -58.44
N PHE A 229 -48.79 32.70 -58.33
CA PHE A 229 -49.70 31.76 -59.00
C PHE A 229 -51.16 31.95 -58.57
N ARG A 230 -51.42 32.23 -57.29
CA ARG A 230 -52.77 32.56 -56.81
C ARG A 230 -53.29 33.86 -57.45
N ARG A 231 -52.46 34.90 -57.54
CA ARG A 231 -52.83 36.17 -58.21
C ARG A 231 -53.10 35.97 -59.69
N GLU A 232 -52.22 35.27 -60.42
CA GLU A 232 -52.42 34.94 -61.84
C GLU A 232 -53.70 34.13 -62.06
N ARG A 233 -53.95 33.15 -61.18
CA ARG A 233 -55.21 32.39 -61.20
C ARG A 233 -56.41 33.31 -60.99
N ASP A 234 -56.37 34.17 -59.98
CA ASP A 234 -57.47 35.09 -59.67
C ASP A 234 -57.68 36.13 -60.79
N ASP A 235 -56.60 36.61 -61.44
CA ASP A 235 -56.64 37.49 -62.61
C ASP A 235 -57.25 36.78 -63.83
N TRP A 236 -56.85 35.54 -64.08
CA TRP A 236 -57.39 34.72 -65.17
C TRP A 236 -58.87 34.38 -64.94
N GLU A 237 -59.27 34.05 -63.70
CA GLU A 237 -60.67 33.84 -63.31
C GLU A 237 -61.51 35.11 -63.51
N ARG A 238 -60.95 36.29 -63.19
CA ARG A 238 -61.61 37.58 -63.43
C ARG A 238 -61.75 37.91 -64.92
N LEU A 239 -60.71 37.70 -65.73
CA LEU A 239 -60.76 37.99 -67.17
C LEU A 239 -61.73 37.07 -67.91
N ASN A 240 -61.74 35.78 -67.56
CA ASN A 240 -62.53 34.78 -68.27
C ASN A 240 -63.94 34.61 -67.69
N GLY A 241 -64.25 35.24 -66.55
CA GLY A 241 -65.59 35.25 -65.94
C GLY A 241 -66.09 33.88 -65.47
N VAL A 242 -65.19 32.90 -65.36
CA VAL A 242 -65.49 31.51 -64.95
C VAL A 242 -64.42 31.07 -63.97
N THR A 243 -64.84 30.50 -62.83
CA THR A 243 -63.88 29.97 -61.86
C THR A 243 -63.15 28.74 -62.41
N VAL A 244 -61.87 28.54 -62.08
CA VAL A 244 -61.10 27.35 -62.50
C VAL A 244 -61.79 26.07 -62.00
N ALA A 245 -62.48 26.14 -60.86
CA ALA A 245 -63.31 25.05 -60.34
C ALA A 245 -64.52 24.73 -61.23
N GLU A 246 -65.17 25.73 -61.85
CA GLU A 246 -66.26 25.54 -62.80
C GLU A 246 -65.78 25.00 -64.14
N LEU A 247 -64.63 25.45 -64.66
CA LEU A 247 -64.05 24.89 -65.88
C LEU A 247 -63.67 23.42 -65.72
N ARG A 248 -63.04 23.06 -64.59
CA ARG A 248 -62.70 21.67 -64.30
C ARG A 248 -63.95 20.79 -64.13
N ARG A 249 -65.02 21.35 -63.58
CA ARG A 249 -66.35 20.69 -63.51
C ARG A 249 -66.94 20.52 -64.92
N ARG A 250 -66.83 21.52 -65.78
CA ARG A 250 -67.33 21.49 -67.16
C ARG A 250 -66.55 20.51 -68.05
N GLU A 251 -65.24 20.36 -67.84
CA GLU A 251 -64.42 19.31 -68.48
C GLU A 251 -64.82 17.90 -68.01
N LEU A 252 -65.04 17.71 -66.71
CA LEU A 252 -65.54 16.44 -66.19
C LEU A 252 -66.92 16.09 -66.76
N GLU A 253 -67.80 17.07 -66.93
CA GLU A 253 -69.11 16.92 -67.56
C GLU A 253 -69.03 16.69 -69.09
N SER A 254 -68.06 17.27 -69.79
CA SER A 254 -67.85 17.02 -71.23
C SER A 254 -67.26 15.63 -71.49
N HIS A 255 -66.28 15.20 -70.68
CA HIS A 255 -65.73 13.84 -70.75
C HIS A 255 -66.80 12.76 -70.43
N SER A 256 -67.76 13.09 -69.55
CA SER A 256 -68.89 12.21 -69.27
C SER A 256 -69.94 12.16 -70.40
N LYS A 257 -69.99 13.15 -71.32
CA LYS A 257 -70.88 13.12 -72.49
C LYS A 257 -70.27 12.39 -73.69
N GLU A 258 -68.96 12.54 -73.94
CA GLU A 258 -68.28 11.84 -75.03
C GLU A 258 -68.24 10.31 -74.85
N THR A 259 -68.23 9.81 -73.61
CA THR A 259 -68.26 8.37 -73.32
C THR A 259 -69.63 7.72 -73.55
N VAL A 260 -70.72 8.48 -73.63
CA VAL A 260 -72.08 7.97 -73.84
C VAL A 260 -72.44 7.83 -75.32
N ASP A 261 -71.93 8.71 -76.20
CA ASP A 261 -72.24 8.68 -77.65
C ASP A 261 -71.46 7.59 -78.41
N GLY A 262 -70.26 7.20 -77.95
CA GLY A 262 -69.44 6.16 -78.58
C GLY A 262 -70.02 4.74 -78.55
N LYS A 263 -71.06 4.46 -77.74
CA LYS A 263 -71.67 3.12 -77.60
C LYS A 263 -72.82 2.82 -78.56
N LYS A 264 -73.35 3.78 -79.33
CA LYS A 264 -74.55 3.57 -80.19
C LYS A 264 -74.30 3.22 -81.66
N LYS A 265 -73.07 3.34 -82.20
CA LYS A 265 -72.82 3.19 -83.67
C LYS A 265 -72.21 1.85 -84.14
N LYS A 266 -72.13 0.81 -83.29
CA LYS A 266 -71.83 -0.57 -83.74
C LYS A 266 -73.14 -1.32 -84.05
N LYS A 267 -73.68 -1.22 -85.27
CA LYS A 267 -74.59 -2.20 -85.92
C LYS A 267 -74.84 -1.84 -87.40
N GLY A 268 -74.44 -2.74 -88.31
CA GLY A 268 -74.81 -2.79 -89.74
C GLY A 268 -73.87 -2.00 -90.67
N LEU A 269 -73.53 -2.45 -91.88
CA LEU A 269 -73.80 -3.69 -92.63
C LEU A 269 -72.87 -3.65 -93.86
N PHE A 270 -72.34 -4.81 -94.25
CA PHE A 270 -71.70 -5.17 -95.54
C PHE A 270 -70.56 -4.30 -96.10
#